data_AF-A0A6B0Z0R4-F1
#
_entry.id   AF-A0A6B0Z0R4-F1
#
_cell.length_a   1.000
_cell.length_b   1.000
_cell.length_c   1.000
_cell.angle_alpha   90.00
_cell.angle_beta   90.00
_cell.angle_gamma   90.00
#
_symmetry.space_group_name_H-M   'P 1'
#
loop_
_entity.id
_entity.type
_entity.pdbx_description
1 polymer ?
#
loop_
_entity_poly.entity_id
_entity_poly.type
_entity_poly.pdbx_seq_one_letter_code
_entity_poly.pdbx_strand_id
1 'polypeptide(L)'
;MSTSQRLTQGKSGLFRLLAAGLALALIPSCGTPSPSLGFPEGTPADLQTLSQDVWEEFLAVFPNQSDCMGVVTLEGDWNLEGSRAFYLPQQARVVLKIPATAGHLRHSLVHELAHHLEHACSDHAQLRAAFLAAQNLPADTPWFEGPSWEETPSEQYAETVVRLVLDRPAWHYRI
;
A
#
# COMPACT_ATOMS: atom_id res chain seq x y z
N MET A 1 70.00 43.20 42.29
CA MET A 1 69.37 44.21 43.18
C MET A 1 67.87 44.08 42.97
N SER A 2 67.15 43.34 43.81
CA SER A 2 66.58 43.71 45.12
C SER A 2 65.07 43.96 44.98
N THR A 3 64.29 43.13 45.68
CA THR A 3 63.03 43.41 46.42
C THR A 3 61.84 44.10 45.72
N SER A 4 60.57 43.94 46.08
CA SER A 4 59.79 43.01 46.89
C SER A 4 58.30 43.40 46.71
N GLN A 5 57.43 42.38 46.64
CA GLN A 5 56.00 42.27 47.02
C GLN A 5 55.09 43.50 47.33
N ARG A 6 53.87 43.50 46.74
CA ARG A 6 52.51 43.47 47.38
C ARG A 6 51.39 43.61 46.31
N LEU A 7 50.48 42.63 46.14
CA LEU A 7 49.10 42.52 46.71
C LEU A 7 48.27 43.81 46.50
N THR A 8 47.15 43.82 45.77
CA THR A 8 45.83 43.23 46.09
C THR A 8 44.96 43.13 44.80
N GLN A 9 44.35 41.98 44.46
CA GLN A 9 43.00 41.49 44.82
C GLN A 9 41.83 42.38 44.36
N GLY A 10 41.03 41.90 43.39
CA GLY A 10 39.81 42.61 42.95
C GLY A 10 38.99 41.97 41.82
N LYS A 11 38.37 40.81 42.09
CA LYS A 11 37.12 40.30 41.50
C LYS A 11 37.08 39.97 40.00
N SER A 12 37.40 38.71 39.69
CA SER A 12 37.07 38.03 38.44
C SER A 12 35.56 37.81 38.35
N GLY A 13 34.90 38.47 37.38
CA GLY A 13 33.55 38.13 36.94
C GLY A 13 33.57 36.79 36.21
N LEU A 14 32.96 35.77 36.82
CA LEU A 14 32.83 34.42 36.27
C LEU A 14 31.70 34.42 35.23
N PHE A 15 32.00 34.74 33.97
CA PHE A 15 31.09 34.42 32.85
C PHE A 15 31.25 32.93 32.52
N ARG A 16 30.41 32.08 33.13
CA ARG A 16 30.23 30.70 32.69
C ARG A 16 29.43 30.71 31.38
N LEU A 17 30.13 30.57 30.26
CA LEU A 17 29.52 30.15 28.99
C LEU A 17 29.06 28.70 29.15
N LEU A 18 27.76 28.50 29.38
CA LEU A 18 27.10 27.21 29.21
C LEU A 18 27.00 26.92 27.71
N ALA A 19 27.93 26.12 27.19
CA ALA A 19 27.77 25.48 25.89
C ALA A 19 26.71 24.38 26.03
N ALA A 20 25.45 24.69 25.72
CA ALA A 20 24.42 23.70 25.52
C ALA A 20 24.62 23.05 24.15
N GLY A 21 25.41 21.97 24.11
CA GLY A 21 25.51 21.10 22.95
C GLY A 21 24.17 20.41 22.72
N LEU A 22 23.44 20.83 21.68
CA LEU A 22 22.24 20.15 21.21
C LEU A 22 22.68 18.83 20.54
N ALA A 23 22.71 17.75 21.29
CA ALA A 23 22.88 16.41 20.73
C ALA A 23 21.58 16.06 19.98
N LEU A 24 21.59 16.25 18.66
CA LEU A 24 20.56 15.74 17.76
C LEU A 24 20.65 14.21 17.79
N ALA A 25 19.84 13.57 18.63
CA ALA A 25 19.67 12.13 18.57
C ALA A 25 19.03 11.78 17.23
N LEU A 26 19.79 11.12 16.35
CA LEU A 26 19.27 10.46 15.16
C LEU A 26 18.36 9.34 15.64
N ILE A 27 17.07 9.63 15.80
CA ILE A 27 16.05 8.60 15.97
C ILE A 27 16.00 7.88 14.61
N PRO A 28 16.34 6.59 14.52
CA PRO A 28 16.08 5.85 13.29
C PRO A 28 14.57 5.90 13.08
N SER A 29 14.14 6.57 12.01
CA SER A 29 12.78 6.36 11.50
C SER A 29 12.68 4.88 11.23
N CYS A 30 11.94 4.14 12.06
CA CYS A 30 11.36 2.89 11.63
C CYS A 30 10.51 3.23 10.41
N GLY A 31 11.08 3.06 9.21
CA GLY A 31 10.33 3.18 7.97
C GLY A 31 9.19 2.18 8.04
N THR A 32 8.01 2.58 7.59
CA THR A 32 6.93 1.63 7.32
C THR A 32 7.50 0.57 6.37
N PRO A 33 7.35 -0.73 6.66
CA PRO A 33 7.78 -1.78 5.74
C PRO A 33 7.18 -1.50 4.37
N SER A 34 7.99 -1.58 3.31
CA SER A 34 7.49 -1.46 1.95
C SER A 34 6.42 -2.51 1.70
N PRO A 35 5.34 -2.17 0.97
CA PRO A 35 4.28 -3.12 0.72
C PRO A 35 4.82 -4.30 -0.11
N SER A 36 4.37 -5.52 0.20
CA SER A 36 4.90 -6.73 -0.43
C SER A 36 3.84 -7.81 -0.61
N LEU A 37 4.00 -8.62 -1.66
CA LEU A 37 3.22 -9.83 -1.87
C LEU A 37 3.98 -11.04 -1.28
N GLY A 38 3.36 -11.73 -0.33
CA GLY A 38 3.86 -12.95 0.30
C GLY A 38 3.22 -14.19 -0.29
N PHE A 39 3.96 -15.30 -0.29
CA PHE A 39 3.51 -16.59 -0.82
C PHE A 39 3.67 -17.69 0.23
N PRO A 40 2.62 -18.47 0.55
CA PRO A 40 2.76 -19.67 1.37
C PRO A 40 3.72 -20.69 0.75
N GLU A 41 4.30 -21.53 1.60
CA GLU A 41 5.11 -22.67 1.15
C GLU A 41 4.31 -23.55 0.18
N GLY A 42 4.95 -23.97 -0.92
CA GLY A 42 4.32 -24.80 -1.94
C GLY A 42 3.54 -24.04 -3.02
N THR A 43 3.50 -22.70 -2.97
CA THR A 43 2.94 -21.90 -4.08
C THR A 43 3.73 -22.16 -5.37
N PRO A 44 3.08 -22.51 -6.50
CA PRO A 44 3.77 -22.75 -7.77
C PRO A 44 4.62 -21.56 -8.23
N ALA A 45 5.83 -21.82 -8.73
CA ALA A 45 6.80 -20.77 -9.09
C ALA A 45 6.32 -19.86 -10.24
N ASP A 46 5.57 -20.41 -11.18
CA ASP A 46 4.94 -19.67 -12.29
C ASP A 46 3.84 -18.73 -11.77
N LEU A 47 3.04 -19.18 -10.80
CA LEU A 47 2.05 -18.34 -10.11
C LEU A 47 2.72 -17.21 -9.33
N GLN A 48 3.80 -17.50 -8.59
CA GLN A 48 4.57 -16.47 -7.86
C GLN A 48 5.09 -15.39 -8.82
N THR A 49 5.70 -15.81 -9.93
CA THR A 49 6.25 -14.89 -10.94
C THR A 49 5.16 -14.01 -11.53
N LEU A 50 4.07 -14.60 -12.03
CA LEU A 50 2.95 -13.86 -12.59
C LEU A 50 2.35 -12.87 -11.59
N SER A 51 2.23 -13.28 -10.33
CA SER A 51 1.60 -12.46 -9.30
C SER A 51 2.49 -11.31 -8.85
N GLN A 52 3.81 -11.52 -8.81
CA GLN A 52 4.77 -10.47 -8.52
C GLN A 52 4.76 -9.39 -9.62
N ASP A 53 4.71 -9.79 -10.89
CA ASP A 53 4.59 -8.85 -12.01
C ASP A 53 3.32 -7.99 -11.88
N VAL A 54 2.17 -8.63 -11.57
CA VAL A 54 0.90 -7.92 -11.36
C VAL A 54 0.95 -6.99 -10.15
N TRP A 55 1.57 -7.41 -9.06
CA TRP A 55 1.74 -6.58 -7.87
C TRP A 55 2.52 -5.29 -8.16
N GLU A 56 3.61 -5.41 -8.91
CA GLU A 56 4.41 -4.24 -9.31
C GLU A 56 3.65 -3.30 -10.25
N GLU A 57 2.92 -3.84 -11.23
CA GLU A 57 2.04 -3.06 -12.11
C GLU A 57 0.94 -2.35 -11.31
N PHE A 58 0.32 -3.04 -10.34
CA PHE A 58 -0.71 -2.48 -9.48
C PHE A 58 -0.17 -1.32 -8.63
N LEU A 59 0.96 -1.52 -7.94
CA LEU A 59 1.57 -0.47 -7.13
C LEU A 59 2.05 0.74 -7.97
N ALA A 60 2.48 0.51 -9.21
CA ALA A 60 2.84 1.60 -10.13
C ALA A 60 1.62 2.46 -10.51
N VAL A 61 0.41 1.91 -10.50
CA VAL A 61 -0.84 2.64 -10.71
C VAL A 61 -1.27 3.42 -9.47
N PHE A 62 -1.03 2.88 -8.28
CA PHE A 62 -1.45 3.46 -7.00
C PHE A 62 -0.28 3.82 -6.06
N PRO A 63 0.68 4.66 -6.51
CA PRO A 63 1.88 4.95 -5.72
C PRO A 63 1.57 5.72 -4.43
N ASN A 64 0.47 6.47 -4.39
CA ASN A 64 0.06 7.21 -3.19
C ASN A 64 -0.63 6.33 -2.14
N GLN A 65 -0.98 5.10 -2.50
CA GLN A 65 -1.64 4.14 -1.61
C GLN A 65 -0.66 3.07 -1.13
N SER A 66 0.60 3.05 -1.61
CA SER A 66 1.59 2.02 -1.27
C SER A 66 1.72 1.80 0.24
N ASP A 67 1.68 2.89 1.01
CA ASP A 67 1.95 2.85 2.45
C ASP A 67 0.84 2.18 3.26
N CYS A 68 -0.40 2.12 2.74
CA CYS A 68 -1.53 1.44 3.38
C CYS A 68 -1.74 0.00 2.88
N MET A 69 -1.03 -0.44 1.84
CA MET A 69 -1.19 -1.79 1.27
C MET A 69 -0.54 -2.89 2.14
N GLY A 70 0.50 -2.57 2.92
CA GLY A 70 1.14 -3.53 3.82
C GLY A 70 1.56 -4.84 3.14
N VAL A 71 1.44 -5.96 3.86
CA VAL A 71 1.75 -7.30 3.35
C VAL A 71 0.47 -8.01 2.94
N VAL A 72 0.37 -8.42 1.68
CA VAL A 72 -0.73 -9.23 1.15
C VAL A 72 -0.24 -10.65 0.93
N THR A 73 -0.98 -11.66 1.37
CA THR A 73 -0.66 -13.06 1.06
C THR A 73 -1.44 -13.52 -0.17
N LEU A 74 -0.76 -14.14 -1.13
CA LEU A 74 -1.40 -14.78 -2.28
C LEU A 74 -1.33 -16.29 -2.18
N GLU A 75 -2.48 -16.94 -2.33
CA GLU A 75 -2.60 -18.39 -2.30
C GLU A 75 -3.31 -18.90 -3.56
N GLY A 76 -2.83 -20.03 -4.11
CA GLY A 76 -3.52 -20.77 -5.15
C GLY A 76 -4.41 -21.86 -4.56
N ASP A 77 -5.67 -21.91 -4.96
CA ASP A 77 -6.63 -22.94 -4.55
C ASP A 77 -6.98 -23.84 -5.74
N TRP A 78 -6.81 -25.15 -5.55
CA TRP A 78 -7.07 -26.17 -6.56
C TRP A 78 -8.55 -26.58 -6.65
N ASN A 79 -9.38 -26.14 -5.71
CA ASN A 79 -10.82 -26.35 -5.78
C ASN A 79 -11.49 -25.32 -6.69
N LEU A 80 -11.92 -25.75 -7.88
CA LEU A 80 -12.49 -24.88 -8.92
C LEU A 80 -13.98 -24.55 -8.72
N GLU A 81 -14.61 -24.97 -7.62
CA GLU A 81 -15.99 -24.62 -7.30
C GLU A 81 -16.11 -23.15 -6.85
N GLY A 82 -17.21 -22.50 -7.25
CA GLY A 82 -17.54 -21.13 -6.84
C GLY A 82 -16.82 -20.04 -7.65
N SER A 83 -16.55 -18.91 -7.01
CA SER A 83 -15.86 -17.76 -7.60
C SER A 83 -14.42 -18.10 -8.02
N ARG A 84 -13.93 -17.39 -9.03
CA ARG A 84 -12.60 -17.60 -9.61
C ARG A 84 -11.46 -17.05 -8.76
N ALA A 85 -11.77 -16.11 -7.89
CA ALA A 85 -10.92 -15.61 -6.83
C ALA A 85 -11.80 -15.03 -5.72
N PHE A 86 -11.16 -14.72 -4.59
CA PHE A 86 -11.79 -13.94 -3.53
C PHE A 86 -10.72 -13.35 -2.59
N TYR A 87 -11.02 -12.16 -2.07
CA TYR A 87 -10.25 -11.50 -1.02
C TYR A 87 -10.81 -11.79 0.38
N LEU A 88 -9.91 -12.07 1.32
CA LEU A 88 -10.21 -12.31 2.73
C LEU A 88 -9.65 -11.15 3.59
N PRO A 89 -10.48 -10.16 3.95
CA PRO A 89 -10.02 -8.91 4.55
C PRO A 89 -9.32 -9.09 5.90
N GLN A 90 -9.81 -10.00 6.75
CA GLN A 90 -9.24 -10.22 8.08
C GLN A 90 -7.83 -10.83 8.04
N GLN A 91 -7.39 -11.32 6.88
CA GLN A 91 -6.13 -12.01 6.70
C GLN A 91 -5.21 -11.31 5.69
N ALA A 92 -5.66 -10.20 5.09
CA ALA A 92 -5.00 -9.57 3.95
C ALA A 92 -4.58 -10.62 2.90
N ARG A 93 -5.50 -11.54 2.56
CA ARG A 93 -5.20 -12.70 1.71
C ARG A 93 -6.06 -12.70 0.46
N VAL A 94 -5.40 -12.88 -0.69
CA VAL A 94 -6.04 -13.14 -1.98
C VAL A 94 -5.92 -14.63 -2.29
N VAL A 95 -7.03 -15.26 -2.66
CA VAL A 95 -7.06 -16.66 -3.09
C VAL A 95 -7.44 -16.70 -4.57
N LEU A 96 -6.59 -17.30 -5.40
CA LEU A 96 -6.83 -17.50 -6.83
C LEU A 96 -7.13 -18.97 -7.13
N LYS A 97 -8.20 -19.25 -7.87
CA LYS A 97 -8.47 -20.62 -8.32
C LYS A 97 -7.49 -21.01 -9.43
N ILE A 98 -6.77 -22.11 -9.24
CA ILE A 98 -5.82 -22.68 -10.19
C ILE A 98 -6.18 -24.14 -10.53
N PRO A 99 -5.91 -24.62 -11.75
CA PRO A 99 -5.30 -23.89 -12.86
C PRO A 99 -6.28 -22.94 -13.56
N ALA A 100 -5.75 -21.85 -14.13
CA ALA A 100 -6.45 -20.94 -15.04
C ALA A 100 -5.46 -20.35 -16.07
N THR A 101 -5.95 -19.64 -17.07
CA THR A 101 -5.06 -18.97 -18.04
C THR A 101 -4.35 -17.79 -17.38
N ALA A 102 -3.18 -17.41 -17.87
CA ALA A 102 -2.44 -16.25 -17.35
C ALA A 102 -3.28 -14.96 -17.36
N GLY A 103 -4.01 -14.70 -18.46
CA GLY A 103 -4.89 -13.53 -18.54
C GLY A 103 -5.99 -13.53 -17.48
N HIS A 104 -6.58 -14.70 -17.19
CA HIS A 104 -7.58 -14.84 -16.13
C HIS A 104 -6.98 -14.61 -14.75
N LEU A 105 -5.82 -15.22 -14.45
CA LEU A 105 -5.15 -15.03 -13.15
C LEU A 105 -4.76 -13.56 -12.91
N ARG A 106 -4.28 -12.87 -13.94
CA ARG A 106 -3.96 -11.44 -13.85
C ARG A 106 -5.20 -10.59 -13.60
N HIS A 107 -6.28 -10.83 -14.35
CA HIS A 107 -7.57 -10.16 -14.15
C HIS A 107 -8.07 -10.35 -12.71
N SER A 108 -8.19 -11.61 -12.27
CA SER A 108 -8.69 -11.93 -10.93
C SER A 108 -7.79 -11.37 -9.83
N LEU A 109 -6.48 -11.42 -9.99
CA LEU A 109 -5.56 -10.85 -9.00
C LEU A 109 -5.74 -9.34 -8.87
N VAL A 110 -5.78 -8.60 -9.98
CA VAL A 110 -6.00 -7.15 -9.92
C VAL A 110 -7.36 -6.82 -9.31
N HIS A 111 -8.39 -7.58 -9.66
CA HIS A 111 -9.73 -7.44 -9.09
C HIS A 111 -9.67 -7.57 -7.55
N GLU A 112 -9.10 -8.65 -7.02
CA GLU A 112 -9.03 -8.86 -5.57
C GLU A 112 -8.09 -7.86 -4.86
N LEU A 113 -7.03 -7.40 -5.53
CA LEU A 113 -6.17 -6.34 -5.00
C LEU A 113 -6.89 -4.99 -4.91
N ALA A 114 -7.87 -4.72 -5.78
CA ALA A 114 -8.71 -3.54 -5.67
C ALA A 114 -9.56 -3.58 -4.39
N HIS A 115 -10.13 -4.75 -4.06
CA HIS A 115 -10.85 -4.97 -2.79
C HIS A 115 -9.92 -4.84 -1.57
N HIS A 116 -8.68 -5.32 -1.69
CA HIS A 116 -7.68 -5.10 -0.65
C HIS A 116 -7.38 -3.61 -0.44
N LEU A 117 -7.14 -2.85 -1.52
CA LEU A 117 -6.92 -1.40 -1.45
C LEU A 117 -8.11 -0.70 -0.78
N GLU A 118 -9.33 -1.02 -1.21
CA GLU A 118 -10.55 -0.51 -0.59
C GLU A 118 -10.58 -0.74 0.92
N HIS A 119 -10.19 -1.93 1.36
CA HIS A 119 -10.22 -2.30 2.77
C HIS A 119 -9.08 -1.67 3.57
N ALA A 120 -7.85 -1.70 3.04
CA ALA A 120 -6.64 -1.35 3.76
C ALA A 120 -6.40 0.16 3.81
N CYS A 121 -6.83 0.89 2.79
CA CYS A 121 -6.62 2.33 2.65
C CYS A 121 -7.88 3.10 3.04
N SER A 122 -7.95 3.64 4.27
CA SER A 122 -9.15 4.34 4.78
C SER A 122 -9.61 5.50 3.90
N ASP A 123 -8.67 6.18 3.24
CA ASP A 123 -8.96 7.30 2.34
C ASP A 123 -9.69 6.88 1.06
N HIS A 124 -9.73 5.57 0.74
CA HIS A 124 -10.53 5.05 -0.36
C HIS A 124 -12.00 5.44 -0.24
N ALA A 125 -12.54 5.55 0.98
CA ALA A 125 -13.93 5.95 1.21
C ALA A 125 -14.26 7.33 0.59
N GLN A 126 -13.27 8.22 0.41
CA GLN A 126 -13.44 9.54 -0.18
C GLN A 126 -13.74 9.47 -1.69
N LEU A 127 -13.34 8.40 -2.39
CA LEU A 127 -13.60 8.18 -3.81
C LEU A 127 -15.07 7.88 -4.09
N ARG A 128 -15.75 7.18 -3.15
CA ARG A 128 -17.03 6.52 -3.40
C ARG A 128 -18.10 7.46 -3.95
N ALA A 129 -18.24 8.65 -3.38
CA ALA A 129 -19.25 9.62 -3.83
C ALA A 129 -19.01 10.06 -5.29
N ALA A 130 -17.75 10.33 -5.66
CA ALA A 130 -17.39 10.70 -7.02
C ALA A 130 -17.56 9.52 -8.00
N PHE A 131 -17.24 8.30 -7.55
CA PHE A 131 -17.43 7.09 -8.35
C PHE A 131 -18.90 6.81 -8.64
N LEU A 132 -19.77 6.88 -7.62
CA LEU A 132 -21.23 6.74 -7.80
C LEU A 132 -21.78 7.80 -8.76
N ALA A 133 -21.36 9.06 -8.60
CA ALA A 133 -21.75 10.13 -9.50
C ALA A 133 -21.31 9.89 -10.95
N ALA A 134 -20.09 9.39 -11.17
CA ALA A 134 -19.58 9.05 -12.49
C ALA A 134 -20.37 7.93 -13.18
N GLN A 135 -20.97 7.03 -12.39
CA GLN A 135 -21.85 5.96 -12.86
C GLN A 135 -23.33 6.38 -12.94
N ASN A 136 -23.64 7.65 -12.65
CA ASN A 136 -25.02 8.17 -12.57
C ASN A 136 -25.90 7.38 -11.57
N LEU A 137 -25.29 6.93 -10.47
CA LEU A 137 -25.97 6.26 -9.36
C LEU A 137 -26.36 7.26 -8.26
N PRO A 138 -27.44 7.01 -7.50
CA PRO A 138 -27.77 7.77 -6.31
C PRO A 138 -26.61 7.85 -5.31
N ALA A 139 -26.48 8.99 -4.63
CA ALA A 139 -25.40 9.21 -3.66
C ALA A 139 -25.50 8.31 -2.42
N ASP A 140 -26.69 7.75 -2.16
CA ASP A 140 -26.98 6.82 -1.07
C ASP A 140 -26.97 5.34 -1.51
N THR A 141 -26.55 5.03 -2.74
CA THR A 141 -26.37 3.65 -3.18
C THR A 141 -25.40 2.91 -2.25
N PRO A 142 -25.81 1.77 -1.65
CA PRO A 142 -24.92 0.96 -0.82
C PRO A 142 -23.69 0.53 -1.61
N TRP A 143 -22.51 0.74 -1.03
CA TRP A 143 -21.26 0.48 -1.75
C TRP A 143 -20.98 -1.02 -1.97
N PHE A 144 -21.35 -1.85 -1.00
CA PHE A 144 -21.08 -3.29 -0.99
C PHE A 144 -22.30 -4.14 -1.35
N GLU A 145 -23.39 -3.53 -1.79
CA GLU A 145 -24.63 -4.24 -2.12
C GLU A 145 -25.15 -3.79 -3.49
N GLY A 146 -25.78 -4.71 -4.19
CA GLY A 146 -26.43 -4.47 -5.47
C GLY A 146 -27.41 -5.60 -5.79
N PRO A 147 -28.33 -5.41 -6.76
CA PRO A 147 -29.25 -6.46 -7.19
C PRO A 147 -28.54 -7.67 -7.82
N SER A 148 -27.34 -7.45 -8.35
CA SER A 148 -26.43 -8.45 -8.90
C SER A 148 -24.98 -8.08 -8.56
N TRP A 149 -24.04 -9.00 -8.82
CA TRP A 149 -22.61 -8.75 -8.66
C TRP A 149 -22.18 -7.59 -9.57
N GLU A 150 -22.62 -7.61 -10.83
CA GLU A 150 -22.33 -6.59 -11.84
C GLU A 150 -22.88 -5.20 -11.49
N GLU A 151 -23.91 -5.16 -10.65
CA GLU A 151 -24.57 -3.94 -10.18
C GLU A 151 -24.10 -3.49 -8.79
N THR A 152 -23.14 -4.19 -8.17
CA THR A 152 -22.55 -3.79 -6.89
C THR A 152 -21.43 -2.77 -7.12
N PRO A 153 -21.47 -1.56 -6.52
CA PRO A 153 -20.47 -0.52 -6.79
C PRO A 153 -19.02 -0.92 -6.49
N SER A 154 -18.79 -1.66 -5.40
CA SER A 154 -17.46 -2.20 -5.05
C SER A 154 -16.91 -3.11 -6.17
N GLU A 155 -17.75 -3.93 -6.79
CA GLU A 155 -17.36 -4.83 -7.89
C GLU A 155 -17.10 -4.07 -9.19
N GLN A 156 -17.92 -3.06 -9.49
CA GLN A 156 -17.69 -2.15 -10.61
C GLN A 156 -16.39 -1.36 -10.46
N TYR A 157 -16.07 -0.95 -9.23
CA TYR A 157 -14.79 -0.33 -8.90
C TYR A 157 -13.63 -1.30 -9.17
N ALA A 158 -13.71 -2.53 -8.67
CA ALA A 158 -12.67 -3.54 -8.89
C ALA A 158 -12.45 -3.82 -10.39
N GLU A 159 -13.51 -3.96 -11.20
CA GLU A 159 -13.41 -4.09 -12.65
C GLU A 159 -12.86 -2.83 -13.35
N THR A 160 -13.12 -1.65 -12.80
CA THR A 160 -12.51 -0.40 -13.29
C THR A 160 -11.01 -0.39 -13.03
N VAL A 161 -10.57 -0.87 -11.86
CA VAL A 161 -9.15 -1.01 -11.52
C VAL A 161 -8.45 -2.03 -12.41
N VAL A 162 -9.09 -3.15 -12.72
CA VAL A 162 -8.61 -4.12 -13.71
C VAL A 162 -8.25 -3.44 -15.02
N ARG A 163 -9.17 -2.66 -15.59
CA ARG A 163 -8.93 -1.92 -16.84
C ARG A 163 -7.80 -0.91 -16.68
N LEU A 164 -7.74 -0.20 -15.54
CA LEU A 164 -6.71 0.80 -15.29
C LEU A 164 -5.31 0.22 -15.17
N VAL A 165 -5.16 -1.01 -14.67
CA VAL A 165 -3.86 -1.68 -14.51
C VAL A 165 -3.48 -2.44 -15.79
N LEU A 166 -4.39 -3.26 -16.33
CA LEU A 166 -4.07 -4.22 -17.38
C LEU A 166 -4.26 -3.69 -18.81
N ASP A 167 -5.19 -2.74 -19.02
CA ASP A 167 -5.39 -2.15 -20.36
C ASP A 167 -4.51 -0.91 -20.59
N ARG A 168 -3.62 -0.56 -19.64
CA ARG A 168 -2.62 0.48 -19.88
C ARG A 168 -1.64 0.00 -20.95
N PRO A 169 -1.57 0.68 -22.10
CA PRO A 169 -0.54 0.36 -23.05
C PRO A 169 0.78 0.94 -22.45
N ALA A 170 1.89 0.20 -22.53
CA ALA A 170 3.18 0.48 -21.86
C ALA A 170 3.90 1.81 -22.25
N TRP A 171 3.19 2.78 -22.86
CA TRP A 171 3.74 3.95 -23.55
C TRP A 171 4.16 5.11 -22.66
N HIS A 172 3.93 5.05 -21.35
CA HIS A 172 4.38 6.12 -20.43
C HIS A 172 5.76 5.88 -19.80
N TYR A 173 6.46 4.79 -20.15
CA TYR A 173 7.92 4.71 -20.02
C TYR A 173 8.57 5.22 -21.31
N ARG A 174 8.61 6.54 -21.50
CA ARG A 174 9.49 7.19 -22.47
C ARG A 174 10.13 8.44 -21.86
N ILE A 175 11.43 8.26 -21.58
CA ILE A 175 12.56 9.21 -21.46
C ILE A 175 12.52 10.21 -20.30
#